data_AF-A0A1M4YN20-F1
#
_entry.id   AF-A0A1M4YN20-F1
#
_cell.length_a   1.000
_cell.length_b   1.000
_cell.length_c   1.000
_cell.angle_alpha   90.00
_cell.angle_beta   90.00
_cell.angle_gamma   90.00
#
_symmetry.space_group_name_H-M   'P 1'
#
loop_
_entity.id
_entity.type
_entity.pdbx_description
1 polymer ?
#
loop_
_entity_poly.entity_id
_entity_poly.type
_entity_poly.pdbx_seq_one_letter_code
_entity_poly.pdbx_strand_id
1 'polypeptide(L)'
;MRRFCTSGPVDKKTCYYVERPDIMEEALDHIENWRYFTVSAPRQSGKTTLLNDIVEKIRDKYLPIFISFESYGDKTKTSFLKTLVRDFKIKIKSLYSHHS
;
A
#
# COMPACT_ATOMS: atom_id res chain seq x y z
N MET A 1 -15.30 13.38 19.03
CA MET A 1 -16.19 12.65 18.10
C MET A 1 -15.45 12.48 16.77
N ARG A 2 -15.32 11.25 16.26
CA ARG A 2 -14.70 10.97 14.95
C ARG A 2 -15.65 11.38 13.81
N ARG A 3 -15.12 11.71 12.63
CA ARG A 3 -15.90 12.12 11.45
C ARG A 3 -15.76 11.12 10.30
N PHE A 4 -16.78 11.03 9.45
CA PHE A 4 -16.64 10.33 8.18
C PHE A 4 -15.79 11.17 7.22
N CYS A 5 -14.56 10.75 7.00
CA CYS A 5 -13.64 11.38 6.06
C CYS A 5 -13.91 10.83 4.66
N THR A 6 -14.47 11.65 3.78
CA THR A 6 -14.82 11.27 2.40
C THR A 6 -13.71 11.58 1.39
N SER A 7 -12.69 12.32 1.81
CA SER A 7 -11.52 12.68 1.01
C SER A 7 -10.27 12.77 1.89
N GLY A 8 -9.10 12.54 1.28
CA GLY A 8 -7.80 12.57 1.97
C GLY A 8 -7.44 11.28 2.72
N PRO A 9 -6.21 11.19 3.26
CA PRO A 9 -5.76 10.06 4.05
C PRO A 9 -6.54 9.94 5.36
N VAL A 10 -6.81 8.70 5.78
CA VAL A 10 -7.56 8.39 7.00
C VAL A 10 -6.64 8.51 8.21
N ASP A 11 -6.85 9.54 9.03
CA ASP A 11 -6.24 9.64 10.37
C ASP A 11 -7.12 8.89 11.39
N LYS A 12 -6.58 7.83 11.99
CA LYS A 12 -7.30 6.96 12.96
C LYS A 12 -7.77 7.71 14.22
N LYS A 13 -7.19 8.88 14.53
CA LYS A 13 -7.60 9.70 15.68
C LYS A 13 -8.85 10.52 15.37
N THR A 14 -8.97 11.03 14.15
CA THR A 14 -9.99 12.02 13.76
C THR A 14 -11.06 11.45 12.84
N CYS A 15 -10.72 10.46 12.00
CA CYS A 15 -11.62 9.80 11.07
C CYS A 15 -12.25 8.53 11.67
N TYR A 16 -13.47 8.22 11.23
CA TYR A 16 -14.10 6.93 11.54
C TYR A 16 -13.28 5.81 10.89
N TYR A 17 -12.72 4.93 11.72
CA TYR A 17 -11.87 3.81 11.31
C TYR A 17 -12.28 2.60 12.14
N VAL A 18 -12.51 1.49 11.44
CA VAL A 18 -12.84 0.19 12.04
C VAL A 18 -11.64 -0.71 11.85
N GLU A 19 -11.08 -1.18 12.95
CA GLU A 19 -10.02 -2.17 12.94
C GLU A 19 -10.53 -3.49 12.39
N ARG A 20 -9.68 -4.17 11.61
CA ARG A 20 -9.97 -5.45 10.99
C ARG A 20 -8.81 -6.40 11.30
N PRO A 21 -8.66 -6.82 12.57
CA PRO A 21 -7.51 -7.61 13.01
C PRO A 21 -7.40 -8.93 12.22
N ASP A 22 -8.51 -9.62 11.99
CA ASP A 22 -8.55 -10.90 11.28
C ASP A 22 -8.01 -10.79 9.84
N ILE A 23 -8.41 -9.74 9.11
CA ILE A 23 -7.94 -9.47 7.74
C ILE A 23 -6.44 -9.11 7.73
N MET A 24 -5.98 -8.39 8.75
CA MET A 24 -4.56 -8.06 8.89
C MET A 24 -3.74 -9.32 9.18
N GLU A 25 -4.21 -10.19 10.06
CA GLU A 25 -3.56 -11.46 10.40
C GLU A 25 -3.45 -12.37 9.16
N GLU A 26 -4.53 -12.54 8.41
CA GLU A 26 -4.54 -13.30 7.15
C GLU A 26 -3.56 -12.72 6.11
N ALA A 27 -3.52 -11.40 5.96
CA ALA A 27 -2.59 -10.74 5.05
C ALA A 27 -1.12 -10.96 5.46
N LEU A 28 -0.81 -10.92 6.76
CA LEU A 28 0.54 -11.16 7.27
C LEU A 28 0.94 -12.64 7.11
N ASP A 29 0.03 -13.58 7.37
CA ASP A 29 0.27 -15.01 7.15
C ASP A 29 0.59 -15.30 5.67
N HIS A 30 -0.15 -14.69 4.75
CA HIS A 30 0.17 -14.80 3.33
C HIS A 30 1.56 -14.27 2.98
N ILE A 31 1.98 -13.13 3.55
CA ILE A 31 3.31 -12.54 3.30
C ILE A 31 4.42 -13.46 3.82
N GLU A 32 4.31 -13.95 5.04
CA GLU A 32 5.30 -14.83 5.67
C GLU A 32 5.41 -16.18 4.92
N ASN A 33 4.31 -16.64 4.31
CA ASN A 33 4.26 -17.86 3.50
C ASN A 33 4.50 -17.65 1.98
N TRP A 34 5.00 -16.47 1.57
CA TRP A 34 5.28 -16.14 0.15
C TRP A 34 4.08 -16.32 -0.79
N ARG A 35 2.86 -16.05 -0.29
CA ARG A 35 1.62 -16.15 -1.03
C ARG A 35 1.15 -14.79 -1.52
N TYR A 36 0.64 -14.76 -2.75
CA TYR A 36 -0.09 -13.60 -3.26
C TYR A 36 -1.50 -13.58 -2.67
N PHE A 37 -1.99 -12.38 -2.35
CA PHE A 37 -3.36 -12.16 -1.93
C PHE A 37 -3.95 -10.95 -2.67
N THR A 38 -5.27 -10.87 -2.74
CA THR A 38 -5.98 -9.77 -3.38
C THR A 38 -6.91 -9.10 -2.39
N VAL A 39 -6.92 -7.77 -2.37
CA VAL A 39 -7.84 -6.97 -1.53
C VAL A 39 -8.91 -6.36 -2.43
N SER A 40 -10.02 -7.06 -2.57
CA SER A 40 -11.16 -6.63 -3.37
C SER A 40 -12.26 -6.04 -2.48
N ALA A 41 -12.56 -4.75 -2.65
CA ALA A 41 -13.64 -4.09 -1.91
C ALA A 41 -14.18 -2.86 -2.69
N PRO A 42 -15.36 -2.33 -2.35
CA PRO A 42 -15.93 -1.12 -2.98
C PRO A 42 -15.03 0.12 -2.86
N ARG A 43 -15.16 1.10 -3.76
CA ARG A 43 -14.41 2.37 -3.64
C ARG A 43 -14.64 3.00 -2.25
N GLN A 44 -13.61 3.65 -1.72
CA GLN A 44 -13.63 4.32 -0.40
C GLN A 44 -13.80 3.40 0.83
N SER A 45 -13.66 2.08 0.67
CA SER A 45 -13.74 1.11 1.78
C SER A 45 -12.49 1.03 2.69
N GLY A 46 -11.51 1.92 2.51
CA GLY A 46 -10.27 1.91 3.28
C GLY A 46 -9.17 0.94 2.80
N LYS A 47 -9.24 0.41 1.57
CA LYS A 47 -8.20 -0.50 1.02
C LYS A 47 -6.80 0.09 1.05
N THR A 48 -6.65 1.34 0.61
CA THR A 48 -5.35 2.02 0.62
C THR A 48 -4.82 2.17 2.04
N THR A 49 -5.69 2.45 3.01
CA THR A 49 -5.34 2.50 4.43
C THR A 49 -4.86 1.14 4.93
N LEU A 50 -5.56 0.05 4.59
CA LEU A 50 -5.14 -1.31 4.94
C LEU A 50 -3.76 -1.66 4.36
N LEU A 51 -3.53 -1.37 3.07
CA LEU A 51 -2.24 -1.63 2.43
C LEU A 51 -1.11 -0.82 3.07
N ASN A 52 -1.35 0.45 3.42
CA ASN A 52 -0.37 1.27 4.15
C ASN A 52 -0.09 0.70 5.54
N ASP A 53 -1.12 0.24 6.26
CA ASP A 53 -0.96 -0.40 7.57
C ASP A 53 -0.13 -1.70 7.48
N ILE A 54 -0.32 -2.49 6.41
CA ILE A 54 0.48 -3.69 6.13
C ILE A 54 1.94 -3.30 5.88
N VAL A 55 2.18 -2.30 5.01
CA VAL A 55 3.53 -1.79 4.68
C VAL A 55 4.29 -1.39 5.94
N GLU A 56 3.66 -0.64 6.85
CA GLU A 56 4.29 -0.22 8.10
C GLU A 56 4.60 -1.40 9.03
N LYS A 57 3.73 -2.41 9.10
CA LYS A 57 3.95 -3.60 9.95
C LYS A 57 5.07 -4.50 9.47
N ILE A 58 5.33 -4.57 8.16
CA ILE A 58 6.33 -5.48 7.59
C ILE A 58 7.68 -4.80 7.34
N ARG A 59 7.77 -3.47 7.47
CA ARG A 59 8.98 -2.68 7.12
C ARG A 59 10.24 -3.08 7.88
N ASP A 60 10.09 -3.67 9.07
CA ASP A 60 11.24 -4.07 9.91
C ASP A 60 11.87 -5.39 9.43
N LYS A 61 11.12 -6.21 8.67
CA LYS A 61 11.58 -7.51 8.14
C LYS A 61 11.76 -7.51 6.61
N TYR A 62 10.99 -6.69 5.90
CA TYR A 62 10.92 -6.66 4.45
C TYR A 62 11.18 -5.26 3.93
N LEU A 63 11.51 -5.14 2.64
CA LEU A 63 11.55 -3.88 1.92
C LEU A 63 10.25 -3.69 1.12
N PRO A 64 9.17 -3.17 1.73
CA PRO A 64 7.90 -2.98 1.03
C PRO A 64 8.02 -1.90 -0.04
N ILE A 65 7.58 -2.21 -1.26
CA ILE A 65 7.51 -1.25 -2.37
C ILE A 65 6.05 -1.04 -2.74
N PHE A 66 5.47 0.08 -2.28
CA PHE A 66 4.10 0.45 -2.63
C PHE A 66 4.06 1.09 -4.03
N ILE A 67 3.25 0.56 -4.96
CA ILE A 67 3.11 1.10 -6.33
C ILE A 67 1.64 1.31 -6.66
N SER A 68 1.28 2.52 -7.08
CA SER A 68 -0.03 2.82 -7.66
C SER A 68 0.07 2.81 -9.18
N PHE A 69 -0.82 2.06 -9.82
CA PHE A 69 -0.94 2.03 -11.28
C PHE A 69 -1.89 3.08 -11.83
N GLU A 70 -2.63 3.81 -10.99
CA GLU A 70 -3.55 4.86 -11.44
C GLU A 70 -2.83 5.97 -12.22
N SER A 71 -1.58 6.29 -11.84
CA SER A 71 -0.75 7.29 -12.52
C SER A 71 -0.16 6.82 -13.85
N TYR A 72 -0.31 5.54 -14.20
CA TYR A 72 0.30 4.97 -15.40
C TYR A 72 -0.56 5.24 -16.64
N GLY A 73 -1.88 5.34 -16.49
CA GLY A 73 -2.81 5.62 -17.59
C GLY A 73 -2.67 4.66 -18.79
N ASP A 74 -3.10 5.11 -19.97
CA ASP A 74 -3.07 4.32 -21.21
C ASP A 74 -1.70 4.41 -21.90
N LYS A 75 -0.69 3.77 -21.29
CA LYS A 75 0.66 3.64 -21.88
C LYS A 75 0.75 2.40 -22.76
N THR A 76 1.51 2.51 -23.85
CA THR A 76 1.96 1.33 -24.59
C THR A 76 2.78 0.41 -23.67
N LYS A 77 2.79 -0.90 -23.94
CA LYS A 77 3.54 -1.89 -23.14
C LYS A 77 4.99 -1.47 -22.87
N THR A 78 5.68 -0.96 -23.90
CA THR A 78 7.07 -0.50 -23.78
C THR A 78 7.20 0.73 -22.88
N SER A 79 6.28 1.68 -23.01
CA SER A 79 6.25 2.89 -22.17
C SER A 79 5.94 2.53 -20.71
N PHE A 80 4.97 1.64 -20.49
CA PHE A 80 4.62 1.10 -19.18
C PHE A 80 5.83 0.47 -18.48
N LEU A 81 6.54 -0.46 -19.15
CA LEU A 81 7.70 -1.15 -18.57
C LEU A 81 8.83 -0.17 -18.24
N LYS A 82 9.10 0.80 -19.11
CA LYS A 82 10.11 1.84 -18.85
C LYS A 82 9.75 2.67 -17.63
N THR A 83 8.49 3.10 -17.51
CA THR A 83 8.01 3.87 -16.35
C THR A 83 8.10 3.03 -15.07
N LEU A 84 7.67 1.77 -15.11
CA LEU A 84 7.69 0.86 -13.97
C LEU A 84 9.12 0.69 -13.42
N VAL A 85 10.07 0.33 -14.29
CA VAL A 85 11.48 0.16 -13.90
C VAL A 85 12.06 1.44 -13.32
N ARG A 86 11.72 2.61 -13.89
CA ARG A 86 12.17 3.91 -13.39
C ARG A 86 11.64 4.17 -11.98
N ASP A 87 10.36 3.94 -11.75
CA ASP A 87 9.72 4.22 -10.47
C ASP A 87 10.20 3.25 -9.37
N PHE A 88 10.45 1.98 -9.72
CA PHE A 88 11.12 1.03 -8.83
C PHE A 88 12.50 1.52 -8.40
N LYS A 89 13.33 1.94 -9.35
CA LYS A 89 14.68 2.47 -9.05
C LYS A 89 14.63 3.69 -8.14
N ILE A 90 13.70 4.62 -8.39
CA ILE A 90 13.52 5.82 -7.56
C ILE A 90 13.10 5.43 -6.14
N LYS A 91 12.12 4.54 -5.99
CA LYS A 91 11.63 4.10 -4.66
C LYS A 91 12.70 3.36 -3.87
N ILE A 92 13.39 2.43 -4.51
CA ILE A 92 14.49 1.69 -3.88
C ILE A 92 15.56 2.67 -3.39
N LYS A 93 16.01 3.59 -4.26
CA LYS A 93 17.01 4.60 -3.87
C LYS A 93 16.53 5.46 -2.70
N SER A 94 15.29 5.91 -2.74
CA SER A 94 14.69 6.70 -1.65
C SER A 94 14.71 5.95 -0.32
N LEU A 95 14.39 4.66 -0.32
CA LEU A 95 14.39 3.85 0.91
C LEU A 95 15.81 3.71 1.47
N TYR A 96 16.81 3.41 0.65
CA TYR A 96 18.20 3.32 1.11
C TYR A 96 18.79 4.66 1.59
N SER A 97 18.41 5.79 0.98
CA SER A 97 18.91 7.11 1.41
C SER A 97 18.38 7.58 2.76
N HIS A 98 17.32 6.97 3.31
CA HIS A 98 16.80 7.29 4.66
C HIS A 98 17.40 6.38 5.76
N HIS A 99 18.25 5.42 5.40
CA HIS A 99 18.93 4.50 6.32
C HIS A 99 20.44 4.79 6.47
N SER A 100 20.90 6.00 6.10
CA SER A 100 22.29 6.46 6.26
C SER A 100 22.38 7.64 7.23
#